data_AF-A0A3A8YU09-F1
#
_entry.id   AF-A0A3A8YU09-F1
#
_cell.length_a   1.000
_cell.length_b   1.000
_cell.length_c   1.000
_cell.angle_alpha   90.00
_cell.angle_beta   90.00
_cell.angle_gamma   90.00
#
_symmetry.space_group_name_H-M   'P 1'
#
loop_
_entity.id
_entity.type
_entity.pdbx_description
1 polymer ?
#
loop_
_entity_poly.entity_id
_entity_poly.type
_entity_poly.pdbx_seq_one_letter_code
_entity_poly.pdbx_strand_id
1 'polypeptide(L)' 'MFNIVKRFYDNGIYSKEDVAKFVKARKITAGQYGEITGDNYEG' A
#
# COMPACT_ATOMS: atom_id res chain seq x y z
N MET A 1 -8.63 -2.38 6.56
CA MET A 1 -7.22 -2.71 6.26
C MET A 1 -6.50 -1.52 5.63
N PHE A 2 -7.04 -0.91 4.57
CA PHE A 2 -6.49 0.28 3.91
C PHE A 2 -6.07 1.42 4.84
N ASN A 3 -6.95 1.89 5.73
CA ASN A 3 -6.62 2.99 6.65
C ASN A 3 -5.41 2.70 7.55
N ILE A 4 -5.21 1.42 7.92
CA ILE A 4 -4.06 1.01 8.72
C ILE A 4 -2.81 1.08 7.84
N VAL A 5 -2.83 0.48 6.64
CA VAL A 5 -1.68 0.52 5.73
C VAL A 5 -1.32 1.96 5.35
N LYS A 6 -2.31 2.82 5.07
CA LYS A 6 -2.13 4.24 4.79
C LYS A 6 -1.46 4.95 5.96
N ARG A 7 -1.96 4.75 7.18
CA ARG A 7 -1.39 5.37 8.39
C ARG A 7 0.02 4.87 8.68
N PHE A 8 0.31 3.60 8.43
CA PHE A 8 1.66 3.06 8.62
C PHE A 8 2.63 3.55 7.54
N TYR A 9 2.17 3.67 6.29
CA TYR A 9 2.95 4.27 5.20
C TYR A 9 3.24 5.75 5.46
N ASP A 10 2.23 6.50 5.93
CA ASP A 10 2.36 7.91 6.34
C ASP A 10 3.30 8.10 7.53
N ASN A 11 3.30 7.16 8.48
CA ASN A 11 4.29 7.12 9.57
C ASN A 11 5.68 6.63 9.14
N GLY A 12 5.89 6.31 7.85
CA GLY A 12 7.17 5.81 7.34
C GLY A 12 7.53 4.39 7.79
N ILE A 13 6.57 3.64 8.34
CA ILE A 13 6.77 2.25 8.79
C ILE A 13 6.75 1.29 7.60
N TYR A 14 5.94 1.58 6.59
CA TYR A 14 5.88 0.79 5.36
C TYR A 14 6.43 1.57 4.19
N SER A 15 7.26 0.90 3.39
CA SER A 15 7.70 1.38 2.09
C SER A 15 6.73 0.92 1.00
N LYS A 16 6.86 1.50 -0.20
CA LYS A 16 6.10 1.09 -1.39
C LYS A 16 6.16 -0.43 -1.59
N GLU A 17 7.31 -1.05 -1.36
CA GLU A 17 7.52 -2.49 -1.46
C GLU A 17 6.67 -3.31 -0.47
N ASP A 18 6.49 -2.82 0.76
CA ASP A 18 5.61 -3.47 1.74
C ASP A 18 4.15 -3.33 1.33
N VAL A 19 3.74 -2.13 0.91
CA VAL A 19 2.38 -1.90 0.38
C VAL A 19 2.13 -2.80 -0.85
N ALA A 20 3.14 -3.02 -1.69
CA ALA A 20 3.08 -3.93 -2.83
C ALA A 20 2.92 -5.40 -2.41
N LYS A 21 3.60 -5.84 -1.35
CA LYS A 21 3.37 -7.18 -0.77
C LYS A 21 1.95 -7.33 -0.24
N PHE A 22 1.35 -6.28 0.35
CA PHE A 22 -0.05 -6.31 0.76
C PHE A 22 -1.02 -6.43 -0.43
N VAL A 23 -0.69 -5.84 -1.58
CA VAL A 23 -1.45 -6.06 -2.83
C VAL A 23 -1.33 -7.51 -3.29
N LYS A 24 -0.11 -8.07 -3.35
CA LYS A 24 0.14 -9.48 -3.73
C LYS A 24 -0.56 -10.46 -2.78
N ALA A 25 -0.59 -10.14 -1.49
CA ALA A 25 -1.30 -10.89 -0.46
C ALA A 25 -2.83 -10.71 -0.49
N ARG A 26 -3.38 -9.97 -1.47
CA ARG A 26 -4.80 -9.62 -1.60
C ARG A 26 -5.39 -8.93 -0.35
N LYS A 27 -4.55 -8.29 0.46
CA LYS A 27 -4.96 -7.53 1.66
C LYS A 27 -5.49 -6.15 1.30
N ILE A 28 -5.03 -5.60 0.19
CA ILE A 28 -5.47 -4.34 -0.43
C ILE A 28 -5.48 -4.52 -1.95
N THR A 29 -6.18 -3.64 -2.65
CA THR A 29 -6.26 -3.64 -4.13
C THR A 29 -5.21 -2.70 -4.74
N ALA A 30 -4.85 -2.90 -6.01
CA ALA A 30 -3.95 -2.00 -6.75
C ALA A 30 -4.41 -0.52 -6.71
N GLY A 31 -5.72 -0.25 -6.77
CA GLY A 31 -6.25 1.12 -6.62
C GLY A 31 -5.98 1.70 -5.23
N GLN A 32 -6.06 0.86 -4.19
CA GLN A 32 -5.71 1.25 -2.82
C GLN A 32 -4.22 1.46 -2.63
N TYR A 33 -3.37 0.68 -3.30
CA TYR A 33 -1.94 0.94 -3.32
C TYR A 33 -1.65 2.35 -3.84
N GLY A 34 -2.22 2.73 -4.98
CA GLY A 34 -2.02 4.07 -5.52
C GLY A 34 -2.54 5.19 -4.64
N GLU A 35 -3.63 4.95 -3.92
CA GLU A 35 -4.16 5.91 -2.95
C GLU A 35 -3.28 6.06 -1.68
N ILE A 36 -2.49 5.04 -1.34
CA ILE A 36 -1.54 5.07 -0.21
C ILE A 36 -0.20 5.65 -0.64
N THR A 37 0.37 5.13 -1.72
CA THR A 37 1.74 5.41 -2.15
C THR A 37 1.84 6.62 -3.06
N GLY A 38 0.72 7.05 -3.65
CA GLY A 38 0.68 8.04 -4.73
C GLY A 38 1.21 7.52 -6.07
N ASP A 39 1.52 6.22 -6.15
CA ASP A 39 2.21 5.58 -7.27
C ASP A 39 1.32 4.50 -7.88
N ASN A 40 1.32 4.36 -9.20
CA ASN A 40 0.57 3.27 -9.80
C ASN A 40 1.23 1.93 -9.42
N TYR A 41 0.40 0.96 -9.07
CA TYR A 41 0.89 -0.38 -8.80
C TYR A 41 1.32 -1.06 -10.11
N GLU A 42 2.57 -0.87 -10.50
CA GLU A 42 3.22 -1.62 -11.58
C GLU A 42 3.78 -2.92 -10.97
N GLY A 43 2.90 -3.92 -10.84
CA GLY A 43 3.17 -5.19 -10.15
C GLY A 43 4.04 -6.17 -10.90
#